data_AF-A0A7I9WMF8-F1
#
_entry.id   AF-A0A7I9WMF8-F1
#
_cell.length_a   1.000
_cell.length_b   1.000
_cell.length_c   1.000
_cell.angle_alpha   90.00
_cell.angle_beta   90.00
_cell.angle_gamma   90.00
#
_symmetry.space_group_name_H-M   'P 1'
#
loop_
_entity.id
_entity.type
_entity.pdbx_description
1 polymer ?
#
loop_
_entity_poly.entity_id
_entity_poly.type
_entity_poly.pdbx_seq_one_letter_code
_entity_poly.pdbx_strand_id
1 'polypeptide(L)'
;MLVLYGTCFSGVAGMFPPLSPVASADDIAAFYSDNKILVRLGVAGCMLTAVIALPFLATVVLRIRRIEGQWGMLSMTQLFAATIFVPALLFPFLIMAAAAFRPETRPAEITLALNDVFWLMFIGIVGTIVVQNITLAVASFVDGSDFPRWYGYFNLWVALLSLPGCVVVVFNDGPLAWHGVFAFYIPGLALTLWVFTTTYVLLRAISAQQRSEQSLAAVA
;
A
#
# COMPACT_ATOMS: atom_id res chain seq x y z
N MET A 1 4.57 -9.95 4.74
CA MET A 1 4.54 -8.46 4.72
C MET A 1 3.28 -7.93 5.36
N LEU A 2 2.08 -8.08 4.75
CA LEU A 2 0.83 -7.48 5.26
C LEU A 2 0.53 -7.78 6.72
N VAL A 3 0.68 -9.04 7.16
CA VAL A 3 0.45 -9.41 8.56
C VAL A 3 1.37 -8.63 9.50
N LEU A 4 2.68 -8.64 9.24
CA LEU A 4 3.64 -7.92 10.07
C LEU A 4 3.39 -6.40 10.05
N TYR A 5 3.15 -5.83 8.87
CA TYR A 5 2.87 -4.41 8.71
C TYR A 5 1.59 -3.99 9.46
N GLY A 6 0.51 -4.76 9.30
CA GLY A 6 -0.76 -4.55 9.99
C GLY A 6 -0.64 -4.74 11.50
N THR A 7 0.13 -5.71 11.98
CA THR A 7 0.40 -5.86 13.42
C THR A 7 1.16 -4.67 13.97
N CYS A 8 2.19 -4.17 13.28
CA CYS A 8 2.94 -3.00 13.70
C CYS A 8 2.08 -1.72 13.68
N PHE A 9 1.27 -1.53 12.64
CA PHE A 9 0.44 -0.35 12.45
C PHE A 9 -0.79 -0.33 13.37
N SER A 10 -1.62 -1.37 13.31
CA SER A 10 -2.89 -1.46 14.04
C SER A 10 -2.69 -1.93 15.48
N GLY A 11 -1.87 -2.96 15.68
CA GLY A 11 -1.71 -3.61 16.99
C GLY A 11 -0.76 -2.85 17.91
N VAL A 12 0.46 -2.60 17.43
CA VAL A 12 1.51 -1.98 18.26
C VAL A 12 1.35 -0.46 18.30
N ALA A 13 1.24 0.22 17.16
CA ALA A 13 1.08 1.68 17.16
C ALA A 13 -0.34 2.16 17.48
N GLY A 14 -1.35 1.29 17.47
CA GLY A 14 -2.73 1.68 17.81
C GLY A 14 -3.39 2.62 16.79
N MET A 15 -2.95 2.60 15.53
CA MET A 15 -3.43 3.51 14.48
C MET A 15 -4.72 3.03 13.79
N PHE A 16 -5.34 1.96 14.30
CA PHE A 16 -6.61 1.44 13.82
C PHE A 16 -7.61 1.37 14.98
N PRO A 17 -8.77 2.04 14.90
CA PRO A 17 -9.22 2.90 13.78
C PRO A 17 -8.36 4.16 13.60
N PRO A 18 -8.38 4.81 12.41
CA PRO A 18 -7.64 6.05 12.17
C PRO A 18 -7.99 7.15 13.18
N LEU A 19 -6.99 7.96 13.54
CA LEU A 19 -7.22 9.15 14.36
C LEU A 19 -8.07 10.15 13.58
N SER A 20 -9.07 10.72 14.24
CA SER A 20 -10.04 11.60 13.59
C SER A 20 -9.42 12.94 13.19
N PRO A 21 -9.69 13.47 11.98
CA PRO A 21 -9.31 14.83 11.58
C PRO A 21 -10.00 15.93 12.39
N VAL A 22 -11.14 15.63 13.02
CA VAL A 22 -11.86 16.59 13.88
C VAL A 22 -11.48 16.47 15.36
N ALA A 23 -10.52 15.61 15.69
CA ALA A 23 -9.97 15.54 17.04
C ALA A 23 -9.28 16.85 17.42
N SER A 24 -9.36 17.24 18.69
CA SER A 24 -8.65 18.43 19.15
C SER A 24 -7.14 18.21 19.14
N ALA A 25 -6.37 19.29 19.10
CA ALA A 25 -4.91 19.21 19.20
C ALA A 25 -4.47 18.51 20.50
N ASP A 26 -5.19 18.77 21.60
CA ASP A 26 -4.92 18.17 22.91
C ASP A 26 -5.18 16.66 22.91
N ASP A 27 -6.25 16.19 22.28
CA ASP A 27 -6.56 14.75 22.18
C ASP A 27 -5.47 14.01 21.39
N ILE A 28 -5.01 14.59 20.28
CA ILE A 28 -3.93 14.02 19.47
C ILE A 28 -2.61 14.03 20.26
N ALA A 29 -2.29 15.12 20.93
CA ALA A 29 -1.08 15.23 21.76
C ALA A 29 -1.08 14.23 22.92
N ALA A 30 -2.23 14.03 23.57
CA ALA A 30 -2.43 13.04 24.62
C ALA A 30 -2.19 11.62 24.09
N PHE A 31 -2.77 11.26 22.94
CA PHE A 31 -2.56 9.95 22.32
C PHE A 31 -1.07 9.63 22.12
N TYR A 32 -0.29 10.56 21.55
CA TYR A 32 1.15 10.35 21.31
C TYR A 32 1.96 10.31 22.62
N SER A 33 1.55 11.05 23.64
CA SER A 33 2.23 11.07 24.94
C SER A 33 1.98 9.78 25.73
N ASP A 34 0.72 9.35 25.79
CA ASP A 34 0.29 8.16 26.53
C ASP A 34 0.81 6.86 25.90
N ASN A 35 0.93 6.83 24.56
CA ASN A 35 1.33 5.64 23.80
C ASN A 35 2.75 5.74 23.22
N LYS A 36 3.58 6.67 23.70
CA LYS A 36 4.89 7.03 23.12
C LYS A 36 5.77 5.84 22.71
N ILE A 37 5.97 4.87 23.61
CA ILE A 37 6.83 3.72 23.34
C ILE A 37 6.21 2.79 22.30
N LEU A 38 4.91 2.52 22.42
CA LEU A 38 4.16 1.67 21.51
C LEU A 38 4.12 2.27 20.09
N VAL A 39 3.82 3.57 19.96
CA VAL A 39 3.86 4.26 18.67
C VAL A 39 5.25 4.18 18.03
N ARG A 40 6.33 4.40 18.80
CA ARG A 40 7.70 4.29 18.26
C ARG A 40 8.07 2.89 17.79
N LEU A 41 7.73 1.87 18.59
CA LEU A 41 7.99 0.48 18.23
C LEU A 41 7.18 0.08 16.99
N GLY A 42 5.91 0.50 16.93
CA GLY A 42 5.05 0.25 15.77
C GLY A 42 5.56 0.96 14.52
N VAL A 43 5.96 2.24 14.62
CA VAL A 43 6.59 2.99 13.53
C VAL A 43 7.85 2.30 13.01
N ALA A 44 8.77 1.93 13.90
CA ALA A 44 10.00 1.23 13.53
C ALA A 44 9.69 -0.11 12.82
N GLY A 45 8.71 -0.86 13.33
CA GLY A 45 8.24 -2.09 12.73
C GLY A 45 7.61 -1.89 11.34
N CYS A 46 6.77 -0.87 11.16
CA CYS A 46 6.18 -0.50 9.87
C CYS A 46 7.26 -0.15 8.84
N MET A 47 8.28 0.62 9.24
CA MET A 47 9.38 0.99 8.35
C MET A 47 10.19 -0.24 7.89
N LEU A 48 10.52 -1.17 8.81
CA LEU A 48 11.24 -2.39 8.48
C LEU A 48 10.41 -3.37 7.62
N THR A 49 9.09 -3.41 7.85
CA THR A 49 8.22 -4.35 7.14
C THR A 49 7.80 -3.83 5.77
N ALA A 50 7.74 -2.52 5.56
CA ALA A 50 7.40 -1.90 4.28
C ALA A 50 8.41 -2.26 3.17
N VAL A 51 9.71 -2.34 3.48
CA VAL A 51 10.74 -2.68 2.48
C VAL A 51 10.63 -4.13 1.97
N ILE A 52 9.95 -5.02 2.70
CA ILE A 52 9.67 -6.39 2.24
C ILE A 52 8.73 -6.39 1.02
N ALA A 53 8.03 -5.29 0.75
CA ALA A 53 7.24 -5.12 -0.48
C ALA A 53 8.11 -5.14 -1.74
N LEU A 54 9.38 -4.70 -1.67
CA LEU A 54 10.27 -4.57 -2.83
C LEU A 54 10.42 -5.86 -3.64
N PRO A 55 10.83 -7.02 -3.06
CA PRO A 55 10.94 -8.27 -3.82
C PRO A 55 9.59 -8.77 -4.36
N PHE A 56 8.49 -8.55 -3.63
CA PHE A 56 7.15 -8.90 -4.11
C PHE A 56 6.77 -8.10 -5.36
N LEU A 57 6.96 -6.78 -5.33
CA LEU A 57 6.69 -5.90 -6.47
C LEU A 57 7.65 -6.16 -7.64
N ALA A 58 8.92 -6.49 -7.37
CA ALA A 58 9.86 -6.91 -8.40
C ALA A 58 9.38 -8.16 -9.15
N THR A 59 8.78 -9.12 -8.44
CA THR A 59 8.18 -10.33 -9.06
C THR A 59 7.06 -9.94 -10.02
N VAL A 60 6.20 -8.99 -9.63
CA VAL A 60 5.13 -8.47 -10.49
C VAL A 60 5.72 -7.85 -11.76
N VAL A 61 6.72 -6.96 -11.62
CA VAL A 61 7.40 -6.31 -12.74
C VAL A 61 8.01 -7.32 -13.70
N LEU A 62 8.74 -8.31 -13.17
CA LEU A 62 9.37 -9.35 -13.97
C LEU A 62 8.35 -10.21 -14.71
N ARG A 63 7.15 -10.41 -14.12
CA ARG A 63 6.10 -11.16 -14.81
C ARG A 63 5.47 -10.37 -15.94
N ILE A 64 5.22 -9.07 -15.76
CA ILE A 64 4.75 -8.20 -16.83
C ILE A 64 5.79 -8.14 -17.96
N ARG A 65 7.08 -8.01 -17.62
CA ARG A 65 8.17 -8.04 -18.61
C ARG A 65 8.15 -9.33 -19.44
N ARG A 66 7.85 -10.48 -18.82
CA ARG A 66 7.72 -11.75 -19.54
C ARG A 66 6.56 -11.73 -20.53
N ILE A 67 5.41 -11.17 -20.11
CA ILE A 67 4.23 -11.01 -20.99
C ILE A 67 4.57 -10.10 -22.18
N GLU A 68 5.35 -9.03 -21.97
CA GLU A 68 5.81 -8.14 -23.05
C GLU A 68 6.95 -8.74 -23.90
N GLY A 69 7.61 -9.81 -23.44
CA GLY A 69 8.82 -10.38 -24.07
C GLY A 69 10.09 -9.52 -23.94
N GLN A 70 9.96 -8.25 -23.54
CA GLN A 70 11.05 -7.28 -23.37
C GLN A 70 10.69 -6.26 -22.27
N TRP A 71 11.58 -5.31 -22.00
CA TRP A 71 11.27 -4.16 -21.15
C TRP A 71 10.40 -3.15 -21.93
N GLY A 72 9.10 -3.39 -21.95
CA GLY A 72 8.10 -2.55 -22.60
C GLY A 72 7.47 -1.51 -21.67
N MET A 73 6.45 -0.82 -22.19
CA MET A 73 5.77 0.26 -21.49
C MET A 73 5.12 -0.21 -20.18
N LEU A 74 4.53 -1.41 -20.15
CA LEU A 74 3.83 -1.91 -18.96
C LEU A 74 4.83 -2.29 -17.87
N SER A 75 5.90 -3.02 -18.18
CA SER A 75 6.92 -3.41 -17.19
C SER A 75 7.66 -2.19 -16.63
N MET A 76 8.00 -1.21 -17.47
CA MET A 76 8.62 0.05 -17.03
C MET A 76 7.67 0.89 -16.17
N THR A 77 6.41 1.02 -16.57
CA THR A 77 5.39 1.73 -15.78
C THR A 77 5.21 1.08 -14.40
N GLN A 78 5.10 -0.25 -14.36
CA GLN A 78 4.99 -0.99 -13.11
C GLN A 78 6.23 -0.82 -12.23
N LEU A 79 7.43 -0.81 -12.83
CA LEU A 79 8.68 -0.62 -12.10
C LEU A 79 8.76 0.76 -11.43
N PHE A 80 8.44 1.83 -12.16
CA PHE A 80 8.42 3.18 -11.60
C PHE A 80 7.35 3.31 -10.51
N ALA A 81 6.15 2.79 -10.76
CA ALA A 81 5.08 2.85 -9.77
C ALA A 81 5.41 2.04 -8.51
N ALA A 82 6.00 0.84 -8.63
CA ALA A 82 6.50 0.06 -7.50
C ALA A 82 7.60 0.79 -6.72
N THR A 83 8.50 1.47 -7.44
CA THR A 83 9.60 2.26 -6.85
C THR A 83 9.08 3.46 -6.06
N ILE A 84 7.98 4.08 -6.49
CA ILE A 84 7.32 5.18 -5.77
C ILE A 84 6.49 4.65 -4.59
N PHE A 85 5.89 3.46 -4.73
CA PHE A 85 4.97 2.90 -3.74
C PHE A 85 5.63 2.67 -2.38
N VAL A 86 6.83 2.07 -2.35
CA VAL A 86 7.51 1.74 -1.08
C VAL A 86 7.94 2.98 -0.30
N PRO A 87 8.59 4.00 -0.89
CA PRO A 87 8.86 5.27 -0.22
C PRO A 87 7.59 5.95 0.30
N ALA A 88 6.49 5.88 -0.43
CA ALA A 88 5.23 6.47 0.03
C ALA A 88 4.56 5.69 1.18
N LEU A 89 4.98 4.44 1.46
CA LEU A 89 4.70 3.75 2.72
C LEU A 89 5.72 4.03 3.83
N LEU A 90 6.90 4.56 3.52
CA LEU A 90 7.96 4.85 4.50
C LEU A 90 7.92 6.29 5.01
N PHE A 91 7.78 7.25 4.11
CA PHE A 91 7.89 8.68 4.44
C PHE A 91 6.79 9.18 5.38
N PRO A 92 5.51 8.76 5.28
CA PRO A 92 4.54 9.10 6.31
C PRO A 92 5.04 8.69 7.70
N PHE A 93 5.59 7.49 7.84
CA PHE A 93 6.07 6.98 9.14
C PHE A 93 7.27 7.76 9.67
N LEU A 94 8.07 8.42 8.83
CA LEU A 94 9.09 9.36 9.30
C LEU A 94 8.46 10.62 9.92
N ILE A 95 7.36 11.11 9.36
CA ILE A 95 6.59 12.22 9.93
C ILE A 95 5.97 11.81 11.26
N MET A 96 5.36 10.63 11.32
CA MET A 96 4.80 10.10 12.57
C MET A 96 5.87 9.81 13.63
N ALA A 97 7.06 9.35 13.22
CA ALA A 97 8.21 9.22 14.10
C ALA A 97 8.58 10.58 14.72
N ALA A 98 8.59 11.65 13.90
CA ALA A 98 8.88 13.00 14.37
C ALA A 98 7.83 13.48 15.38
N ALA A 99 6.55 13.19 15.16
CA ALA A 99 5.47 13.47 16.11
C ALA A 99 5.69 12.73 17.45
N ALA A 100 6.01 11.44 17.40
CA ALA A 100 6.22 10.58 18.57
C ALA A 100 7.60 10.74 19.26
N PHE A 101 8.55 11.49 18.69
CA PHE A 101 9.94 11.55 19.20
C PHE A 101 10.11 12.39 20.48
N ARG A 102 9.21 13.34 20.75
CA ARG A 102 9.19 14.12 22.00
C ARG A 102 7.80 14.74 22.23
N PRO A 103 6.75 13.91 22.35
CA PRO A 103 5.38 14.39 22.39
C PRO A 103 5.11 15.25 23.63
N GLU A 104 5.77 14.99 24.76
CA GLU A 104 5.46 15.64 26.04
C GLU A 104 5.95 17.09 26.13
N THR A 105 6.97 17.47 25.35
CA THR A 105 7.56 18.81 25.36
C THR A 105 7.15 19.65 24.17
N ARG A 106 6.34 19.10 23.26
CA ARG A 106 5.95 19.74 22.02
C ARG A 106 4.56 20.39 22.18
N PRO A 107 4.35 21.63 21.68
CA PRO A 107 3.02 22.21 21.57
C PRO A 107 2.05 21.32 20.80
N ALA A 108 0.80 21.23 21.27
CA ALA A 108 -0.20 20.32 20.76
C ALA A 108 -0.48 20.54 19.26
N GLU A 109 -0.47 21.80 18.81
CA GLU A 109 -0.74 22.20 17.42
C GLU A 109 0.32 21.69 16.44
N ILE A 110 1.59 21.59 16.90
CA ILE A 110 2.66 21.03 16.06
C ILE A 110 2.48 19.51 15.92
N THR A 111 2.07 18.84 17.00
CA THR A 111 1.77 17.40 16.95
C THR A 111 0.57 17.12 16.05
N LEU A 112 -0.48 17.94 16.13
CA LEU A 112 -1.63 17.88 15.23
C LEU A 112 -1.21 18.06 13.77
N ALA A 113 -0.46 19.11 13.45
CA ALA A 113 -0.01 19.35 12.07
C ALA A 113 0.85 18.19 11.52
N LEU A 114 1.73 17.59 12.33
CA LEU A 114 2.51 16.41 11.92
C LEU A 114 1.62 15.18 11.71
N ASN A 115 0.61 14.99 12.57
CA ASN A 115 -0.37 13.93 12.42
C ASN A 115 -1.17 14.07 11.12
N ASP A 116 -1.61 15.28 10.79
CA ASP A 116 -2.36 15.55 9.57
C ASP A 116 -1.52 15.27 8.33
N VAL A 117 -0.25 15.74 8.32
CA VAL A 117 0.69 15.44 7.24
C VAL A 117 0.90 13.93 7.11
N PHE A 118 1.02 13.20 8.22
CA PHE A 118 1.11 11.74 8.20
C PHE A 118 -0.10 11.11 7.49
N TRP A 119 -1.32 11.42 7.92
CA TRP A 119 -2.54 10.81 7.37
C TRP A 119 -2.77 11.19 5.90
N LEU A 120 -2.54 12.46 5.54
CA LEU A 120 -2.67 12.92 4.17
C LEU A 120 -1.65 12.26 3.25
N MET A 121 -0.40 12.09 3.68
CA MET A 121 0.60 11.35 2.90
C MET A 121 0.28 9.86 2.82
N PHE A 122 -0.17 9.26 3.93
CA PHE A 122 -0.44 7.83 4.01
C PHE A 122 -1.63 7.41 3.11
N ILE A 123 -2.69 8.22 3.07
CA ILE A 123 -3.86 7.96 2.23
C ILE A 123 -3.67 8.50 0.80
N GLY A 124 -2.94 9.59 0.63
CA GLY A 124 -2.78 10.29 -0.66
C GLY A 124 -2.02 9.55 -1.76
N ILE A 125 -1.44 8.37 -1.48
CA ILE A 125 -0.68 7.53 -2.44
C ILE A 125 -1.56 6.90 -3.56
N VAL A 126 -2.86 7.19 -3.60
CA VAL A 126 -3.85 6.56 -4.48
C VAL A 126 -3.44 6.51 -5.94
N GLY A 127 -2.83 7.58 -6.49
CA GLY A 127 -2.42 7.64 -7.89
C GLY A 127 -1.50 6.49 -8.29
N THR A 128 -0.53 6.14 -7.43
CA THR A 128 0.41 5.04 -7.66
C THR A 128 -0.29 3.67 -7.62
N ILE A 129 -1.27 3.51 -6.73
CA ILE A 129 -2.08 2.27 -6.64
C ILE A 129 -2.92 2.11 -7.92
N VAL A 130 -3.59 3.17 -8.35
CA VAL A 130 -4.43 3.17 -9.56
C VAL A 130 -3.61 2.80 -10.79
N VAL A 131 -2.46 3.44 -10.99
CA VAL A 131 -1.58 3.16 -12.13
C VAL A 131 -1.12 1.70 -12.13
N GLN A 132 -0.63 1.17 -11.00
CA GLN A 132 -0.19 -0.24 -10.92
C GLN A 132 -1.32 -1.22 -11.28
N ASN A 133 -2.52 -0.97 -10.76
CA ASN A 133 -3.66 -1.84 -11.03
C ASN A 133 -4.12 -1.74 -12.49
N ILE A 134 -4.14 -0.55 -13.09
CA ILE A 134 -4.43 -0.40 -14.52
C ILE A 134 -3.38 -1.14 -15.36
N THR A 135 -2.09 -1.01 -15.02
CA THR A 135 -1.01 -1.72 -15.72
C THR A 135 -1.19 -3.24 -15.65
N LEU A 136 -1.55 -3.78 -14.49
CA LEU A 136 -1.86 -5.21 -14.32
C LEU A 136 -3.12 -5.65 -15.05
N ALA A 137 -4.14 -4.78 -15.08
CA ALA A 137 -5.35 -5.03 -15.83
C ALA A 137 -5.05 -5.18 -17.33
N VAL A 138 -4.32 -4.23 -17.90
CA VAL A 138 -3.90 -4.27 -19.32
C VAL A 138 -3.05 -5.51 -19.58
N ALA A 139 -2.06 -5.81 -18.74
CA ALA A 139 -1.22 -7.00 -18.88
C ALA A 139 -2.02 -8.32 -18.85
N SER A 140 -3.18 -8.34 -18.20
CA SER A 140 -4.08 -9.52 -18.14
C SER A 140 -4.91 -9.73 -19.40
N PHE A 141 -4.99 -8.72 -20.27
CA PHE A 141 -5.71 -8.78 -21.55
C PHE A 141 -4.79 -8.87 -22.77
N VAL A 142 -3.46 -8.82 -22.58
CA VAL A 142 -2.48 -9.08 -23.64
C VAL A 142 -2.58 -10.54 -24.11
N ASP A 143 -2.52 -10.75 -25.42
CA ASP A 143 -2.54 -12.09 -26.00
C ASP A 143 -1.33 -12.92 -25.54
N GLY A 144 -1.57 -14.18 -25.15
CA GLY A 144 -0.54 -15.04 -24.58
C GLY A 144 -0.15 -14.70 -23.13
N SER A 145 -0.89 -13.80 -22.46
CA SER A 145 -0.67 -13.50 -21.04
C SER A 145 -0.92 -14.73 -20.16
N ASP A 146 0.01 -14.97 -19.23
CA ASP A 146 -0.14 -15.99 -18.20
C ASP A 146 -1.11 -15.56 -17.07
N PHE A 147 -1.59 -14.31 -17.11
CA PHE A 147 -2.60 -13.82 -16.18
C PHE A 147 -4.01 -14.15 -16.69
N PRO A 148 -4.90 -14.65 -15.82
CA PRO A 148 -6.27 -14.94 -16.23
C PRO A 148 -7.07 -13.64 -16.39
N ARG A 149 -8.00 -13.60 -17.35
CA ARG A 149 -8.81 -12.40 -17.64
C ARG A 149 -9.59 -11.85 -16.43
N TRP A 150 -10.04 -12.72 -15.52
CA TRP A 150 -10.72 -12.29 -14.28
C TRP A 150 -9.81 -11.45 -13.39
N TYR A 151 -8.50 -11.71 -13.40
CA TYR A 151 -7.52 -10.91 -12.66
C TYR A 151 -7.42 -9.50 -13.25
N GLY A 152 -7.61 -9.37 -14.57
CA GLY A 152 -7.73 -8.07 -15.23
C GLY A 152 -8.91 -7.25 -14.70
N TYR A 153 -10.11 -7.83 -14.68
CA TYR A 153 -11.30 -7.18 -14.11
C TYR A 153 -11.15 -6.88 -12.61
N PHE A 154 -10.52 -7.78 -11.86
CA PHE A 154 -10.24 -7.57 -10.44
C PHE A 154 -9.36 -6.33 -10.22
N ASN A 155 -8.28 -6.16 -10.99
CA ASN A 155 -7.43 -4.98 -10.87
C ASN A 155 -8.17 -3.69 -11.28
N LEU A 156 -9.07 -3.73 -12.26
CA LEU A 156 -9.93 -2.58 -12.59
C LEU A 156 -10.83 -2.20 -11.40
N TRP A 157 -11.39 -3.17 -10.69
CA TRP A 157 -12.16 -2.92 -9.47
C TRP A 157 -11.29 -2.33 -8.36
N VAL A 158 -10.09 -2.85 -8.13
CA VAL A 158 -9.16 -2.30 -7.13
C VAL A 158 -8.79 -0.85 -7.47
N ALA A 159 -8.50 -0.54 -8.74
CA ALA A 159 -8.24 0.82 -9.18
C ALA A 159 -9.44 1.75 -8.91
N LEU A 160 -10.65 1.33 -9.31
CA LEU A 160 -11.89 2.10 -9.10
C LEU A 160 -12.17 2.35 -7.62
N LEU A 161 -12.06 1.32 -6.78
CA LEU A 161 -12.31 1.40 -5.34
C LEU A 161 -11.27 2.25 -4.59
N SER A 162 -10.09 2.45 -5.19
CA SER A 162 -9.04 3.28 -4.60
C SER A 162 -9.23 4.77 -4.90
N LEU A 163 -9.92 5.14 -6.00
CA LEU A 163 -10.10 6.53 -6.43
C LEU A 163 -10.59 7.52 -5.37
N PRO A 164 -11.51 7.14 -4.44
CA PRO A 164 -11.98 8.08 -3.44
C PRO A 164 -10.86 8.63 -2.53
N GLY A 165 -9.75 7.93 -2.35
CA GLY A 165 -8.63 8.48 -1.58
C GLY A 165 -7.93 9.67 -2.26
N CYS A 166 -8.14 9.91 -3.56
CA CYS A 166 -7.65 11.13 -4.24
C CYS A 166 -8.27 12.42 -3.68
N VAL A 167 -9.48 12.34 -3.11
CA VAL A 167 -10.19 13.51 -2.57
C VAL A 167 -10.04 13.65 -1.05
N VAL A 168 -9.16 12.85 -0.42
CA VAL A 168 -8.94 12.90 1.03
C VAL A 168 -8.49 14.29 1.52
N VAL A 169 -7.81 15.06 0.65
CA VAL A 169 -7.34 16.43 0.91
C VAL A 169 -8.46 17.47 0.92
N VAL A 170 -9.66 17.12 0.46
CA VAL A 170 -10.79 18.06 0.30
C VAL A 170 -11.71 18.05 1.52
N PHE A 171 -11.78 16.94 2.25
CA PHE A 171 -12.76 16.72 3.30
C PHE A 171 -12.09 16.55 4.67
N ASN A 172 -12.47 17.41 5.62
CA ASN A 172 -12.01 17.33 7.01
C ASN A 172 -12.89 16.42 7.88
N ASP A 173 -14.08 16.02 7.41
CA ASP A 173 -14.95 15.10 8.13
C ASP A 173 -15.85 14.30 7.17
N GLY A 174 -16.47 13.24 7.68
CA GLY A 174 -17.42 12.41 6.95
C GLY A 174 -16.76 11.26 6.15
N PRO A 175 -17.53 10.59 5.28
CA PRO A 175 -17.15 9.30 4.71
C PRO A 175 -15.97 9.38 3.71
N LEU A 176 -15.60 10.58 3.25
CA LEU A 176 -14.49 10.85 2.33
C LEU A 176 -13.25 11.44 3.02
N ALA A 177 -13.32 11.80 4.31
CA ALA A 177 -12.15 12.19 5.09
C ALA A 177 -11.26 10.96 5.37
N TRP A 178 -10.01 11.16 5.80
CA TRP A 178 -9.04 10.05 5.95
C TRP A 178 -9.44 8.96 6.96
N HIS A 179 -10.40 9.24 7.86
CA HIS A 179 -10.93 8.24 8.80
C HIS A 179 -12.23 7.57 8.29
N GLY A 180 -12.73 7.99 7.11
CA GLY A 180 -14.00 7.58 6.54
C GLY A 180 -13.94 6.28 5.75
N VAL A 181 -15.13 5.72 5.47
CA VAL A 181 -15.31 4.43 4.79
C VAL A 181 -14.66 4.39 3.39
N PHE A 182 -14.76 5.48 2.63
CA PHE A 182 -14.28 5.52 1.25
C PHE A 182 -12.80 5.82 1.13
N ALA A 183 -12.21 6.57 2.07
CA ALA A 183 -10.79 6.93 2.02
C ALA A 183 -9.88 5.89 2.69
N PHE A 184 -10.35 5.24 3.77
CA PHE A 184 -9.54 4.32 4.56
C PHE A 184 -9.95 2.85 4.39
N TYR A 185 -11.20 2.52 4.73
CA TYR A 185 -11.63 1.14 4.88
C TYR A 185 -11.75 0.41 3.54
N ILE A 186 -12.39 1.03 2.54
CA ILE A 186 -12.55 0.42 1.20
C ILE A 186 -11.19 0.24 0.52
N PRO A 187 -10.30 1.26 0.41
CA PRO A 187 -8.98 1.08 -0.18
C PRO A 187 -8.10 0.11 0.61
N GLY A 188 -8.16 0.14 1.94
CA GLY A 188 -7.42 -0.80 2.80
C GLY A 188 -7.84 -2.26 2.60
N LEU A 189 -9.15 -2.51 2.48
CA LEU A 189 -9.68 -3.83 2.15
C LEU A 189 -9.29 -4.25 0.72
N ALA A 190 -9.42 -3.34 -0.25
CA ALA A 190 -9.07 -3.60 -1.64
C ALA A 190 -7.57 -3.96 -1.78
N LEU A 191 -6.68 -3.22 -1.11
CA LEU A 191 -5.25 -3.53 -1.06
C LEU A 191 -4.98 -4.89 -0.44
N THR A 192 -5.66 -5.21 0.66
CA THR A 192 -5.51 -6.50 1.36
C THR A 192 -5.90 -7.66 0.44
N LEU A 193 -7.10 -7.59 -0.16
CA LEU A 193 -7.57 -8.58 -1.13
C LEU A 193 -6.65 -8.65 -2.34
N TRP A 194 -6.12 -7.52 -2.81
CA TRP A 194 -5.20 -7.46 -3.93
C TRP A 194 -3.91 -8.22 -3.65
N VAL A 195 -3.26 -8.04 -2.51
CA VAL A 195 -2.01 -8.77 -2.21
C VAL A 195 -2.23 -10.28 -2.21
N PHE A 196 -3.31 -10.78 -1.59
CA PHE A 196 -3.59 -12.22 -1.58
C PHE A 196 -3.91 -12.75 -2.98
N THR A 197 -4.75 -12.03 -3.73
CA THR A 197 -5.16 -12.41 -5.08
C THR A 197 -3.98 -12.41 -6.05
N THR A 198 -3.16 -11.36 -6.02
CA THR A 198 -1.94 -11.22 -6.83
C THR A 198 -0.92 -12.30 -6.47
N THR A 199 -0.74 -12.60 -5.18
CA THR A 199 0.13 -13.71 -4.74
C THR A 199 -0.35 -15.04 -5.32
N TYR A 200 -1.64 -15.34 -5.23
CA TYR A 200 -2.23 -16.55 -5.81
C TYR A 200 -2.00 -16.65 -7.33
N VAL A 201 -2.28 -15.56 -8.07
CA VAL A 201 -2.11 -15.52 -9.53
C VAL A 201 -0.64 -15.68 -9.93
N LEU A 202 0.28 -15.00 -9.25
CA LEU A 202 1.72 -15.12 -9.50
C LEU A 202 2.22 -16.53 -9.23
N LEU A 203 1.86 -17.13 -8.08
CA LEU A 203 2.26 -18.51 -7.76
C LEU A 203 1.76 -19.50 -8.81
N ARG A 204 0.49 -19.38 -9.22
CA ARG A 204 -0.08 -20.23 -10.28
C ARG A 204 0.68 -20.08 -11.60
N ALA A 205 0.98 -18.84 -12.01
CA ALA A 205 1.68 -18.54 -13.24
C ALA A 205 3.14 -19.06 -13.23
N ILE A 206 3.82 -18.93 -12.08
CA ILE A 206 5.19 -19.43 -11.88
C ILE A 206 5.21 -20.96 -11.88
N SER A 207 4.29 -21.63 -11.17
CA SER A 207 4.21 -23.10 -11.16
C SER A 207 3.82 -23.69 -12.52
N ALA A 208 3.00 -22.98 -13.31
CA ALA A 208 2.70 -23.39 -14.69
C ALA A 208 3.97 -23.32 -15.57
N GLN A 209 4.76 -22.25 -15.42
CA GLN A 209 6.03 -22.11 -16.14
C GLN A 209 7.02 -23.22 -15.78
N GLN A 210 7.24 -23.48 -14.49
CA GLN A 210 8.20 -24.50 -14.05
C GLN A 210 7.87 -25.89 -14.61
N ARG A 211 6.58 -26.25 -14.68
CA ARG A 211 6.15 -27.52 -15.28
C ARG A 211 6.41 -27.59 -16.78
N SER A 212 6.24 -26.47 -17.49
CA SER A 212 6.55 -26.37 -18.92
C SER A 212 8.05 -26.56 -19.16
N GLU A 213 8.90 -25.87 -18.39
CA GLU A 213 10.37 -25.97 -18.49
C GLU A 213 10.88 -27.38 -18.15
N GLN A 214 10.34 -28.03 -17.12
CA GLN A 214 10.68 -29.41 -16.78
C GLN A 214 10.27 -30.40 -17.87
N SER A 215 9.10 -30.20 -18.49
CA SER A 215 8.64 -31.06 -19.59
C SER A 215 9.53 -30.93 -20.82
N LEU A 216 9.98 -29.72 -21.14
CA LEU A 216 10.94 -29.49 -22.23
C LEU A 216 12.30 -30.12 -21.94
N ALA A 217 12.80 -30.02 -20.70
CA ALA A 217 14.06 -30.63 -20.30
C ALA A 217 14.02 -32.17 -20.28
N ALA A 218 12.85 -32.78 -20.05
CA ALA A 218 12.69 -34.24 -20.08
C ALA A 218 12.63 -34.83 -21.50
N VAL A 219 12.39 -33.99 -22.52
CA VAL A 219 12.28 -34.39 -23.93
C VAL A 219 13.56 -34.06 -24.72
N ALA A 220 14.44 -33.21 -24.18
CA ALA A 220 15.73 -32.85 -24.75
C ALA A 220 16.85 -33.83 -24.36
#